data_AF-X1UZ84-F1
#
_entry.id   AF-X1UZ84-F1
#
_cell.length_a   1.000
_cell.length_b   1.000
_cell.length_c   1.000
_cell.angle_alpha   90.00
_cell.angle_beta   90.00
_cell.angle_gamma   90.00
#
_symmetry.space_group_name_H-M   'P 1'
#
loop_
_entity.id
_entity.type
_entity.pdbx_description
1 polymer ?
#
loop_
_entity_poly.entity_id
_entity_poly.type
_entity_poly.pdbx_seq_one_letter_code
_entity_poly.pdbx_strand_id
1 'polypeptide(L)'
;MRIEITAAEESGAVVFRATEGESAVQINSSSTSKGEAAERVRLKKVLSGTIEISFKAEYLIEVLKRMASAEIVLWLSATDKAGLVEPYGDNLAAEDEGFLYVCMPVRSST
;
A
#
# COMPACT_ATOMS: atom_id res chain seq x y z
N MET A 1 4.69 -4.67 -9.75
CA MET A 1 3.70 -5.29 -8.83
C MET A 1 2.60 -5.92 -9.68
N ARG A 2 2.20 -7.18 -9.46
CA ARG A 2 1.27 -7.88 -10.40
C ARG A 2 -0.12 -7.23 -10.48
N ILE A 3 -0.53 -6.53 -9.43
CA ILE A 3 -1.82 -5.85 -9.30
C ILE A 3 -1.91 -4.58 -10.18
N GLU A 4 -0.79 -3.97 -10.58
CA GLU A 4 -0.80 -2.79 -11.49
C GLU A 4 -1.43 -3.11 -12.85
N ILE A 5 -1.41 -4.38 -13.26
CA ILE A 5 -1.91 -4.83 -14.56
C ILE A 5 -3.42 -4.59 -14.69
N THR A 6 -4.15 -4.63 -13.57
CA THR A 6 -5.61 -4.51 -13.50
C THR A 6 -6.08 -3.22 -12.84
N ALA A 7 -5.18 -2.30 -12.49
CA ALA A 7 -5.60 -0.97 -12.06
C ALA A 7 -6.20 -0.22 -13.28
N ALA A 8 -7.40 0.35 -13.13
CA ALA A 8 -8.08 1.10 -14.19
C ALA A 8 -7.14 2.14 -14.81
N GLU A 9 -7.11 2.25 -16.14
CA GLU A 9 -6.43 3.38 -16.80
C GLU A 9 -7.06 4.73 -16.42
N GLU A 10 -8.31 4.75 -15.94
CA GLU A 10 -8.97 5.97 -15.44
C GLU A 10 -8.67 6.30 -13.96
N SER A 11 -8.44 5.32 -13.07
CA SER A 11 -8.23 5.58 -11.64
C SER A 11 -6.83 5.26 -11.13
N GLY A 12 -6.13 4.28 -11.70
CA GLY A 12 -4.82 3.81 -11.24
C GLY A 12 -4.77 3.45 -9.74
N ALA A 13 -5.92 3.24 -9.10
CA ALA A 13 -6.02 3.10 -7.66
C ALA A 13 -5.91 1.64 -7.22
N VAL A 14 -5.23 1.43 -6.10
CA VAL A 14 -5.22 0.17 -5.35
C VAL A 14 -5.87 0.38 -3.99
N VAL A 15 -6.73 -0.55 -3.60
CA VAL A 15 -7.46 -0.53 -2.33
C VAL A 15 -6.77 -1.48 -1.36
N PHE A 16 -6.36 -0.98 -0.21
CA PHE A 16 -5.84 -1.76 0.90
C PHE A 16 -6.99 -2.00 1.87
N ARG A 17 -7.27 -3.27 2.16
CA ARG A 17 -8.20 -3.71 3.19
C ARG A 17 -7.43 -4.42 4.30
N ALA A 18 -7.27 -3.69 5.39
CA ALA A 18 -6.67 -4.16 6.63
C ALA A 18 -7.80 -4.44 7.62
N THR A 19 -7.90 -5.69 8.09
CA THR A 19 -8.91 -6.12 9.06
C THR A 19 -8.25 -6.40 10.40
N GLU A 20 -8.84 -5.91 11.48
CA GLU A 20 -8.36 -6.17 12.84
C GLU A 20 -8.25 -7.68 13.10
N GLY A 21 -7.17 -8.09 13.76
CA GLY A 21 -6.92 -9.50 14.08
C GLY A 21 -6.40 -10.35 12.90
N GLU A 22 -6.35 -9.81 11.68
CA GLU A 22 -5.75 -10.52 10.54
C GLU A 22 -4.23 -10.35 10.46
N SER A 23 -3.57 -11.40 9.96
CA SER A 23 -2.12 -11.44 9.69
C SER A 23 -1.77 -11.17 8.22
N ALA A 24 -2.74 -10.69 7.44
CA ALA A 24 -2.55 -10.31 6.05
C ALA A 24 -3.46 -9.13 5.70
N VAL A 25 -2.99 -8.29 4.77
CA VAL A 25 -3.79 -7.23 4.14
C VAL A 25 -4.22 -7.71 2.77
N GLN A 26 -5.48 -7.47 2.42
CA GLN A 26 -5.95 -7.65 1.06
C GLN A 26 -5.69 -6.38 0.25
N ILE A 27 -5.08 -6.53 -0.93
CA ILE A 27 -4.86 -5.45 -1.88
C ILE A 27 -5.68 -5.76 -3.13
N ASN A 28 -6.59 -4.85 -3.48
CA ASN A 28 -7.46 -4.98 -4.64
C ASN A 28 -7.14 -3.90 -5.67
N SER A 29 -7.38 -4.21 -6.94
CA SER A 29 -7.51 -3.23 -8.01
C SER A 29 -8.61 -3.64 -8.95
N SER A 30 -9.26 -2.67 -9.57
CA SER A 30 -10.27 -2.89 -10.60
C SER A 30 -10.03 -1.95 -11.78
N SER A 31 -10.29 -2.47 -12.96
CA SER A 31 -10.26 -1.77 -14.24
C SER A 31 -11.44 -2.20 -15.08
N THR A 32 -12.20 -1.21 -15.57
CA THR A 32 -13.30 -1.43 -16.52
C THR A 32 -12.82 -2.11 -17.81
N SER A 33 -11.55 -1.88 -18.21
CA SER A 33 -10.96 -2.45 -19.43
C SER A 33 -10.08 -3.67 -19.20
N LYS A 34 -9.52 -3.86 -17.99
CA LYS A 34 -8.52 -4.90 -17.68
C LYS A 34 -8.97 -5.93 -16.63
N GLY A 35 -10.18 -5.79 -16.07
CA GLY A 35 -10.73 -6.69 -15.06
C GLY A 35 -10.28 -6.35 -13.64
N GLU A 36 -10.45 -7.30 -12.72
CA GLU A 36 -10.13 -7.13 -11.29
C GLU A 36 -8.95 -8.03 -10.89
N ALA A 37 -8.13 -7.55 -9.94
CA ALA A 37 -7.17 -8.40 -9.23
C ALA A 37 -7.27 -8.18 -7.72
N ALA A 38 -7.06 -9.28 -7.00
CA ALA A 38 -6.95 -9.30 -5.56
C ALA A 38 -5.71 -10.09 -5.14
N GLU A 39 -4.95 -9.56 -4.21
CA GLU A 39 -3.79 -10.21 -3.61
C GLU A 39 -3.87 -10.12 -2.08
N ARG A 40 -3.30 -11.11 -1.39
CA ARG A 40 -3.16 -11.07 0.07
C ARG A 40 -1.68 -10.99 0.41
N VAL A 41 -1.28 -9.92 1.08
CA VAL A 41 0.10 -9.68 1.51
C VAL A 41 0.19 -9.96 3.00
N ARG A 42 1.09 -10.86 3.39
CA ARG A 42 1.30 -11.23 4.80
C ARG A 42 1.95 -10.07 5.56
N LEU A 43 1.46 -9.80 6.75
CA LEU A 43 2.01 -8.81 7.68
C LEU A 43 2.97 -9.45 8.68
N LYS A 44 3.94 -8.66 9.15
CA LYS A 44 4.81 -9.05 10.26
C LYS A 44 4.15 -8.95 11.64
N LYS A 45 3.13 -8.10 11.77
CA LYS A 45 2.39 -7.87 13.01
C LYS A 45 0.90 -8.01 12.73
N VAL A 46 0.16 -8.59 13.68
CA VAL A 46 -1.29 -8.62 13.62
C VAL A 46 -1.82 -7.20 13.79
N LEU A 47 -2.83 -6.84 13.00
CA LEU A 47 -3.41 -5.51 13.03
C LEU A 47 -4.25 -5.30 14.28
N SER A 48 -4.12 -4.11 14.88
CA SER A 48 -4.91 -3.64 16.01
C SER A 48 -6.09 -2.74 15.61
N GLY A 49 -6.45 -2.71 14.33
CA GLY A 49 -7.54 -1.88 13.82
C GLY A 49 -7.90 -2.22 12.37
N THR A 50 -9.11 -1.84 11.98
CA THR A 50 -9.64 -2.05 10.62
C THR A 50 -9.58 -0.75 9.82
N ILE A 51 -9.05 -0.81 8.60
CA ILE A 51 -9.01 0.33 7.69
C ILE A 51 -9.11 -0.12 6.22
N GLU A 52 -9.94 0.57 5.46
CA GLU A 52 -10.01 0.47 4.00
C GLU A 52 -9.59 1.80 3.39
N ILE A 53 -8.49 1.82 2.64
CA ILE A 53 -7.91 3.05 2.08
C ILE A 53 -7.39 2.81 0.68
N SER A 54 -7.49 3.81 -0.19
CA SER A 54 -7.03 3.72 -1.58
C SER A 54 -5.88 4.67 -1.86
N PHE A 55 -4.91 4.22 -2.65
CA PHE A 55 -3.78 5.01 -3.11
C PHE A 55 -3.62 4.88 -4.62
N LYS A 56 -3.00 5.87 -5.29
CA LYS A 56 -2.50 5.66 -6.65
C LYS A 56 -1.37 4.63 -6.61
N ALA A 57 -1.52 3.55 -7.36
CA ALA A 57 -0.56 2.47 -7.42
C ALA A 57 0.83 2.99 -7.84
N GLU A 58 0.88 3.81 -8.90
CA GLU A 58 2.12 4.39 -9.41
C GLU A 58 2.96 5.06 -8.32
N TYR A 59 2.33 5.85 -7.44
CA TYR A 59 3.05 6.54 -6.37
C TYR A 59 3.61 5.58 -5.33
N LEU A 60 2.87 4.53 -4.96
CA LEU A 60 3.37 3.50 -4.06
C LEU A 60 4.54 2.73 -4.70
N ILE A 61 4.42 2.35 -5.97
CA ILE A 61 5.50 1.66 -6.68
C ILE A 61 6.75 2.52 -6.79
N GLU A 62 6.61 3.82 -7.10
CA GLU A 62 7.76 4.74 -7.17
C GLU A 62 8.46 4.92 -5.83
N VAL A 63 7.71 4.91 -4.72
CA VAL A 63 8.29 4.91 -3.37
C VAL A 63 9.03 3.60 -3.09
N LEU A 64 8.38 2.45 -3.35
CA LEU A 64 8.96 1.13 -3.06
C LEU A 64 10.22 0.85 -3.90
N LYS A 65 10.29 1.33 -5.15
CA LYS A 65 11.49 1.21 -6.00
C LYS A 65 12.71 1.96 -5.47
N ARG A 66 12.51 2.98 -4.63
CA ARG A 66 13.59 3.79 -4.06
C ARG A 66 14.16 3.21 -2.78
N MET A 67 13.51 2.19 -2.21
CA MET A 67 13.91 1.57 -0.97
C MET A 67 14.82 0.37 -1.26
N ALA A 68 15.97 0.34 -0.59
CA ALA A 68 16.88 -0.81 -0.64
C ALA A 68 16.50 -1.89 0.38
N SER A 69 15.75 -1.53 1.42
CA SER A 69 15.31 -2.41 2.50
C SER A 69 14.21 -3.35 1.99
N ALA A 70 14.30 -4.61 2.42
CA ALA A 70 13.35 -5.65 2.02
C ALA A 70 11.96 -5.50 2.65
N GLU A 71 11.86 -4.67 3.69
CA GLU A 71 10.64 -4.46 4.46
C GLU A 71 10.35 -2.98 4.63
N ILE A 72 9.07 -2.68 4.71
CA ILE A 72 8.55 -1.34 4.91
C ILE A 72 7.46 -1.39 5.97
N VAL A 73 7.18 -0.25 6.57
CA VAL A 73 5.95 -0.01 7.33
C VAL A 73 5.13 1.07 6.64
N LEU A 74 3.82 0.81 6.54
CA LEU A 74 2.83 1.77 6.07
C LEU A 74 1.98 2.19 7.27
N TRP A 75 2.17 3.42 7.74
CA TRP A 75 1.41 4.00 8.83
C TRP A 75 0.14 4.65 8.31
N LEU A 76 -1.00 4.26 8.89
CA LEU A 76 -2.32 4.76 8.54
C LEU A 76 -3.07 5.19 9.80
N SER A 77 -3.67 6.37 9.78
CA SER A 77 -4.42 6.93 10.92
C SER A 77 -5.92 7.04 10.66
N ALA A 78 -6.31 7.36 9.43
CA ALA A 78 -7.69 7.38 8.95
C ALA A 78 -7.73 7.29 7.42
N THR A 79 -8.91 6.99 6.87
CA THR A 79 -9.11 6.73 5.43
C THR A 79 -8.91 7.95 4.53
N ASP A 80 -9.00 9.16 5.10
CA ASP A 80 -8.85 10.44 4.40
C ASP A 80 -7.55 11.18 4.75
N LYS A 81 -6.67 10.56 5.56
CA LYS A 81 -5.39 11.13 5.99
C LYS A 81 -4.24 10.53 5.20
N ALA A 82 -3.17 11.32 5.09
CA ALA A 82 -1.94 10.85 4.47
C ALA A 82 -1.43 9.57 5.16
N GLY A 83 -1.04 8.59 4.35
CA GLY A 83 -0.25 7.47 4.80
C GLY A 83 1.24 7.83 4.80
N LEU A 84 1.99 7.26 5.73
CA LEU A 84 3.44 7.39 5.76
C LEU A 84 4.09 6.05 5.44
N VAL A 85 5.06 6.04 4.55
CA VAL A 85 5.84 4.86 4.20
C VAL A 85 7.28 5.11 4.59
N GLU A 86 7.86 4.19 5.36
CA GLU A 86 9.27 4.21 5.70
C GLU A 86 9.87 2.80 5.62
N PRO A 87 11.18 2.70 5.34
CA PRO A 87 11.92 1.45 5.43
C PRO A 87 11.84 0.87 6.86
N TYR A 88 11.79 -0.46 6.99
CA TYR A 88 11.69 -1.16 8.27
C TYR A 88 12.60 -2.39 8.30
N GLY A 89 12.86 -2.91 9.51
CA GLY A 89 13.52 -4.18 9.74
C GLY A 89 14.83 -4.04 10.53
N ASP A 90 15.36 -5.18 10.97
CA ASP A 90 16.55 -5.23 11.84
C ASP A 90 17.85 -4.89 11.08
N ASN A 91 17.84 -5.05 9.75
CA ASN A 91 18.97 -4.76 8.86
C ASN A 91 18.58 -3.64 7.88
N LEU A 92 18.34 -2.45 8.41
CA LEU A 92 18.06 -1.27 7.60
C LEU A 92 19.25 -0.96 6.69
N ALA A 93 19.00 -0.76 5.39
CA ALA A 93 20.06 -0.31 4.50
C ALA A 93 20.50 1.11 4.87
N ALA A 94 21.81 1.39 4.85
CA ALA A 94 22.33 2.72 5.20
C ALA A 94 21.78 3.83 4.27
N GLU A 95 21.45 3.47 3.02
CA GLU A 95 20.86 4.38 2.03
C GLU A 95 19.39 4.74 2.34
N ASP A 96 18.74 3.98 3.23
CA ASP A 96 17.34 4.12 3.60
C ASP A 96 17.16 4.80 4.97
N GLU A 97 18.24 5.03 5.71
CA GLU A 97 18.20 5.59 7.06
C GLU A 97 17.68 7.04 7.05
N GLY A 98 16.61 7.29 7.80
CA GLY A 98 16.01 8.63 7.94
C GLY A 98 15.08 9.05 6.79
N PHE A 99 14.78 8.18 5.83
CA PHE A 99 13.82 8.47 4.76
C PHE A 99 12.37 8.20 5.17
N LEU A 100 11.50 9.15 4.87
CA LEU A 100 10.05 9.07 5.08
C LEU A 100 9.33 9.56 3.83
N TYR A 101 8.37 8.79 3.36
CA TYR A 101 7.56 9.11 2.19
C TYR A 101 6.11 9.34 2.58
N VAL A 102 5.49 10.36 1.99
CA VAL A 102 4.10 10.72 2.25
C VAL A 102 3.24 10.32 1.04
N CYS A 103 2.23 9.49 1.28
CA CYS A 103 1.30 9.05 0.26
C CYS A 103 -0.10 9.59 0.56
N MET A 104 -0.63 10.43 -0.33
CA MET A 104 -1.98 10.94 -0.20
C MET A 104 -3.00 9.89 -0.67
N PRO A 105 -4.05 9.62 0.11
CA PRO A 105 -5.10 8.72 -0.33
C PRO A 105 -5.87 9.34 -1.49
N VAL A 106 -6.41 8.47 -2.34
CA VAL A 106 -7.37 8.85 -3.38
C VAL A 106 -8.75 8.38 -2.99
N ARG A 107 -9.76 9.12 -3.44
CA ARG A 107 -11.14 8.64 -3.32
C ARG A 107 -11.34 7.53 -4.34
N SER A 108 -11.77 6.36 -3.87
CA SER A 108 -12.36 5.37 -4.76
C SER A 108 -13.71 5.93 -5.23
N SER A 109 -13.84 6.17 -6.54
CA SER A 109 -15.15 6.34 -7.17
C SER A 109 -15.84 4.98 -7.07
N THR A 110 -16.80 4.86 -6.16
CA THR A 110 -17.69 3.70 -6.05
C THR A 110 -18.55 3.57 -7.29
#